data_AF-A0A354NUF3-F1
#
_entry.id   AF-A0A354NUF3-F1
#
_cell.length_a   1.000
_cell.length_b   1.000
_cell.length_c   1.000
_cell.angle_alpha   90.00
_cell.angle_beta   90.00
_cell.angle_gamma   90.00
#
_symmetry.space_group_name_H-M   'P 1'
#
loop_
_entity.id
_entity.type
_entity.pdbx_description
1 polymer ?
#
loop_
_entity_poly.entity_id
_entity_poly.type
_entity_poly.pdbx_seq_one_letter_code
_entity_poly.pdbx_strand_id
1 'polypeptide(L)'
;MLVINPGPMPNLRCGLIFPIEGDRWVVTLAGWNGDHPQADDAGFLGYARSLPAPDLYDTIVDREPLTQIGVFKVPAVRRFRYDKLDSLPEGFLAVGDAVCSFNPTFGQGMASAVMQADVINTAIGQHRNIKGIGKDFFARTAKIIDVPWKLSTSGDFQFPGTRGK
;
A
#
# COMPACT_ATOMS: atom_id res chain seq x y z
N MET A 1 0.45 -18.50 7.36
CA MET A 1 -0.05 -17.25 6.73
C MET A 1 -1.53 -17.43 6.51
N LEU A 2 -2.33 -16.45 6.90
CA LEU A 2 -3.79 -16.47 6.71
C LEU A 2 -4.24 -15.13 6.14
N VAL A 3 -5.09 -15.15 5.12
CA VAL A 3 -5.59 -13.94 4.45
C VAL A 3 -7.08 -14.12 4.15
N ILE A 4 -7.88 -13.19 4.63
CA ILE A 4 -9.29 -13.03 4.30
C ILE A 4 -9.40 -11.77 3.45
N ASN A 5 -9.57 -11.95 2.14
CA ASN A 5 -9.65 -10.83 1.21
C ASN A 5 -11.01 -10.11 1.31
N PRO A 6 -11.04 -8.78 1.09
CA PRO A 6 -12.29 -8.09 0.89
C PRO A 6 -12.89 -8.51 -0.46
N GLY A 7 -14.18 -8.26 -0.64
CA GLY A 7 -14.92 -8.50 -1.87
C GLY A 7 -15.92 -7.39 -2.16
N PRO A 8 -16.74 -7.54 -3.22
CA PRO A 8 -17.86 -6.63 -3.44
C PRO A 8 -18.83 -6.67 -2.25
N MET A 9 -19.65 -5.63 -2.16
CA MET A 9 -20.68 -5.52 -1.11
C MET A 9 -21.45 -6.85 -0.93
N PRO A 10 -21.68 -7.29 0.32
CA PRO A 10 -21.40 -6.57 1.57
C PRO A 10 -19.99 -6.79 2.16
N ASN A 11 -19.09 -7.53 1.50
CA ASN A 11 -17.83 -7.97 2.12
C ASN A 11 -16.71 -6.92 2.07
N LEU A 12 -16.84 -5.83 2.82
CA LEU A 12 -15.85 -4.74 2.86
C LEU A 12 -14.69 -4.97 3.83
N ARG A 13 -14.70 -6.09 4.56
CA ARG A 13 -13.77 -6.38 5.65
C ARG A 13 -12.67 -7.33 5.20
N CYS A 14 -11.48 -7.13 5.72
CA CYS A 14 -10.28 -7.89 5.40
C CYS A 14 -9.50 -8.17 6.68
N GLY A 15 -8.79 -9.30 6.69
CA GLY A 15 -7.88 -9.63 7.77
C GLY A 15 -6.69 -10.46 7.30
N LEU A 16 -5.52 -10.18 7.86
CA LEU A 16 -4.26 -10.80 7.47
C LEU A 16 -3.48 -11.22 8.72
N ILE A 17 -2.87 -12.40 8.67
CA ILE A 17 -1.89 -12.89 9.65
C ILE A 17 -0.64 -13.33 8.89
N PHE A 18 0.46 -12.61 9.12
CA PHE A 18 1.77 -12.95 8.57
C PHE A 18 2.75 -13.30 9.69
N PRO A 19 3.50 -14.42 9.59
CA PRO A 19 4.61 -14.65 10.49
C PRO A 19 5.71 -13.61 10.24
N ILE A 20 6.36 -13.19 11.32
CA ILE A 20 7.56 -12.36 11.32
C ILE A 20 8.63 -13.04 12.19
N GLU A 21 9.82 -12.46 12.24
CA GLU A 21 10.95 -13.04 12.95
C GLU A 21 10.70 -13.15 14.46
N GLY A 22 11.31 -14.17 15.07
CA GLY A 22 11.27 -14.39 16.52
C GLY A 22 10.00 -15.07 17.02
N ASP A 23 9.37 -15.91 16.19
CA ASP A 23 8.13 -16.63 16.54
C ASP A 23 6.97 -15.68 16.89
N ARG A 24 6.79 -14.66 16.05
CA ARG A 24 5.77 -13.62 16.21
C ARG A 24 4.95 -13.49 14.93
N TRP A 25 3.80 -12.85 15.05
CA TRP A 25 2.91 -12.60 13.92
C TRP A 25 2.47 -11.14 13.90
N VAL A 26 2.33 -10.59 12.69
CA VAL A 26 1.63 -9.32 12.46
C VAL A 26 0.21 -9.64 12.05
N VAL A 27 -0.74 -9.08 12.79
CA VAL A 27 -2.17 -9.19 12.51
C VAL A 27 -2.68 -7.82 12.06
N THR A 28 -3.27 -7.77 10.86
CA THR A 28 -3.83 -6.55 10.30
C THR A 28 -5.29 -6.78 9.97
N LEU A 29 -6.15 -5.90 10.46
CA LEU A 29 -7.56 -5.84 10.09
C LEU A 29 -7.78 -4.56 9.30
N ALA A 30 -8.43 -4.67 8.14
CA ALA A 30 -8.61 -3.56 7.21
C ALA A 30 -10.03 -3.55 6.67
N GLY A 31 -10.50 -2.35 6.31
CA GLY A 31 -11.88 -2.16 5.87
C GLY A 31 -12.02 -1.00 4.89
N TRP A 32 -13.01 -1.08 4.02
CA TRP A 32 -13.32 -0.06 3.02
C TRP A 32 -14.56 0.74 3.38
N ASN A 33 -14.68 1.96 2.83
CA ASN A 33 -15.84 2.84 2.96
C ASN A 33 -16.32 3.10 4.42
N GLY A 34 -15.38 3.15 5.36
CA GLY A 34 -15.65 3.40 6.78
C GLY A 34 -15.89 2.15 7.62
N ASP A 35 -15.94 0.96 7.01
CA ASP A 35 -16.15 -0.30 7.71
C ASP A 35 -14.86 -0.91 8.26
N HIS A 36 -14.19 -0.21 9.18
CA HIS A 36 -12.90 -0.59 9.78
C HIS A 36 -13.04 -0.83 11.30
N PRO A 37 -12.11 -1.58 11.94
CA PRO A 37 -12.16 -1.82 13.40
C PRO A 37 -12.01 -0.53 14.21
N GLN A 38 -12.45 -0.57 15.47
CA GLN A 38 -12.08 0.43 16.47
C GLN A 38 -10.63 0.18 16.95
N ALA A 39 -10.00 1.22 17.50
CA ALA A 39 -8.58 1.24 17.83
C ALA A 39 -8.27 0.70 19.24
N ASP A 40 -9.03 -0.30 19.68
CA ASP A 40 -8.92 -0.94 20.99
C ASP A 40 -9.10 -2.46 20.86
N ASP A 41 -8.64 -3.20 21.86
CA ASP A 41 -8.56 -4.67 21.81
C ASP A 41 -9.93 -5.32 21.63
N ALA A 42 -10.97 -4.79 22.28
CA ALA A 42 -12.33 -5.31 22.16
C ALA A 42 -12.89 -5.08 20.76
N GLY A 43 -12.66 -3.88 20.20
CA GLY A 43 -13.01 -3.53 18.83
C GLY A 43 -12.27 -4.37 17.80
N PHE A 44 -10.98 -4.63 18.01
CA PHE A 44 -10.15 -5.45 17.13
C PHE A 44 -10.62 -6.91 17.12
N LEU A 45 -10.81 -7.53 18.29
CA LEU A 45 -11.31 -8.91 18.39
C LEU A 45 -12.76 -9.04 17.89
N GLY A 46 -13.61 -8.06 18.20
CA GLY A 46 -14.98 -8.01 17.70
C GLY A 46 -15.03 -7.92 16.16
N TYR A 47 -14.14 -7.14 15.56
CA TYR A 47 -14.01 -7.06 14.11
C TYR A 47 -13.46 -8.37 13.53
N ALA A 48 -12.43 -8.98 14.13
CA ALA A 48 -11.94 -10.29 13.69
C ALA A 48 -13.03 -11.37 13.70
N ARG A 49 -13.85 -11.42 14.76
CA ARG A 49 -14.98 -12.35 14.89
C ARG A 49 -16.05 -12.17 13.82
N SER A 50 -16.19 -10.97 13.28
CA SER A 50 -17.19 -10.64 12.28
C SER A 50 -16.78 -10.99 10.85
N LEU A 51 -15.52 -11.39 10.64
CA LEU A 51 -15.05 -11.80 9.32
C LEU A 51 -15.79 -13.06 8.85
N PRO A 52 -15.93 -13.27 7.53
CA PRO A 52 -16.70 -14.40 6.98
C PRO A 52 -16.09 -15.78 7.28
N ALA A 53 -14.84 -15.84 7.72
CA ALA A 53 -14.16 -17.06 8.13
C ALA A 53 -13.67 -16.93 9.59
N PRO A 54 -13.95 -17.93 10.45
CA PRO A 54 -13.62 -17.86 11.87
C PRO A 54 -12.12 -18.00 12.15
N ASP A 55 -11.37 -18.59 11.21
CA ASP A 55 -9.97 -18.98 11.35
C ASP A 55 -9.07 -17.84 11.85
N LEU A 56 -9.32 -16.60 11.42
CA LEU A 56 -8.55 -15.44 11.88
C LEU A 56 -8.80 -15.15 13.36
N TYR A 57 -10.06 -15.13 13.78
CA TYR A 57 -10.44 -14.90 15.18
C TYR A 57 -9.93 -16.02 16.08
N ASP A 58 -10.17 -17.27 15.68
CA ASP A 58 -9.76 -18.46 16.42
C ASP A 58 -8.23 -18.52 16.59
N THR A 59 -7.48 -18.00 15.62
CA THR A 59 -6.01 -17.93 15.70
C THR A 59 -5.52 -16.95 16.77
N ILE A 60 -6.24 -15.85 17.01
CA ILE A 60 -5.74 -14.71 17.80
C ILE A 60 -6.41 -14.53 19.16
N VAL A 61 -7.60 -15.11 19.39
CA VAL A 61 -8.42 -14.83 20.59
C VAL A 61 -7.70 -15.13 21.91
N ASP A 62 -6.92 -16.21 21.96
CA ASP A 62 -6.17 -16.64 23.15
C ASP A 62 -4.66 -16.31 23.04
N ARG A 63 -4.30 -15.27 22.29
CA ARG A 63 -2.90 -14.84 22.09
C ARG A 63 -2.63 -13.50 22.74
N GLU A 64 -1.42 -13.35 23.26
CA GLU A 64 -0.97 -12.11 23.88
C GLU A 64 -0.60 -11.07 22.81
N PRO A 65 -1.20 -9.86 22.82
CA PRO A 65 -0.75 -8.75 21.99
C PRO A 65 0.62 -8.24 22.45
N LEU A 66 1.60 -8.24 21.55
CA LEU A 66 2.96 -7.78 21.87
C LEU A 66 3.12 -6.25 21.78
N THR A 67 2.14 -5.57 21.19
CA THR A 67 2.14 -4.10 20.99
C THR A 67 0.74 -3.55 21.13
N GLN A 68 0.64 -2.23 21.31
CA GLN A 68 -0.62 -1.52 21.08
C GLN A 68 -1.06 -1.60 19.61
N ILE A 69 -2.35 -1.43 19.35
CA ILE A 69 -2.92 -1.38 18.01
C ILE A 69 -2.52 -0.08 17.31
N GLY A 70 -1.77 -0.20 16.21
CA GLY A 70 -1.51 0.91 15.30
C GLY A 70 -2.68 1.11 14.34
N VAL A 71 -3.10 2.36 14.14
CA VAL A 71 -4.14 2.70 13.16
C VAL A 71 -3.56 3.54 12.04
N PHE A 72 -3.79 3.10 10.81
CA PHE A 72 -3.44 3.85 9.62
C PHE A 72 -4.65 3.95 8.70
N LYS A 73 -4.92 5.17 8.21
CA LYS A 73 -6.02 5.44 7.28
C LYS A 73 -5.43 5.88 5.94
N VAL A 74 -5.84 5.23 4.86
CA VAL A 74 -5.51 5.61 3.48
C VAL A 74 -6.68 6.43 2.93
N PRO A 75 -6.61 7.77 2.92
CA PRO A 75 -7.73 8.59 2.44
C PRO A 75 -7.89 8.53 0.92
N ALA A 76 -6.78 8.34 0.19
CA ALA A 76 -6.75 8.21 -1.25
C ALA A 76 -5.43 7.58 -1.72
N VAL A 77 -5.50 6.75 -2.75
CA VAL A 77 -4.34 6.38 -3.57
C VAL A 77 -4.06 7.50 -4.56
N ARG A 78 -2.80 7.89 -4.73
CA ARG A 78 -2.42 9.06 -5.55
C ARG A 78 -1.21 8.74 -6.39
N ARG A 79 -1.16 9.30 -7.59
CA ARG A 79 0.00 9.25 -8.48
C ARG A 79 0.31 10.65 -9.00
N PHE A 80 1.49 11.15 -8.67
CA PHE A 80 2.01 12.41 -9.19
C PHE A 80 2.68 12.19 -10.54
N ARG A 81 2.20 12.88 -11.57
CA ARG A 81 2.66 12.75 -12.96
C ARG A 81 3.84 13.68 -13.26
N TYR A 82 4.92 13.55 -12.48
CA TYR A 82 6.17 14.28 -12.74
C TYR A 82 6.72 14.01 -14.15
N ASP A 83 6.44 12.82 -14.71
CA ASP A 83 6.75 12.44 -16.09
C ASP A 83 6.03 13.28 -17.17
N LYS A 84 5.02 14.06 -16.76
CA LYS A 84 4.20 14.91 -17.64
C LYS A 84 4.41 16.40 -17.42
N LEU A 85 5.33 16.81 -16.54
CA LEU A 85 5.64 18.22 -16.35
C LEU A 85 6.57 18.72 -17.46
N ASP A 86 6.26 19.90 -18.02
CA ASP A 86 7.06 20.53 -19.06
C ASP A 86 8.43 21.00 -18.55
N SER A 87 8.49 21.40 -17.28
CA SER A 87 9.71 21.80 -16.61
C SER A 87 9.78 21.22 -15.19
N LEU A 88 10.97 20.78 -14.82
CA LEU A 88 11.31 20.26 -13.49
C LEU A 88 12.54 21.03 -12.99
N PRO A 89 12.59 21.38 -11.69
CA PRO A 89 13.81 21.93 -11.10
C PRO A 89 14.96 20.94 -11.26
N GLU A 90 16.13 21.42 -11.68
CA GLU A 90 17.32 20.60 -11.75
C GLU A 90 17.75 20.14 -10.35
N GLY A 91 18.17 18.89 -10.22
CA GLY A 91 18.52 18.28 -8.93
C GLY A 91 17.32 17.88 -8.05
N PHE A 92 16.09 18.05 -8.52
CA PHE A 92 14.91 17.56 -7.82
C PHE A 92 14.55 16.12 -8.25
N LEU A 93 14.37 15.24 -7.27
CA LEU A 93 13.84 13.89 -7.45
C LEU A 93 12.84 13.60 -6.33
N ALA A 94 11.79 12.83 -6.64
CA ALA A 94 10.84 12.29 -5.68
C ALA A 94 10.82 10.76 -5.81
N VAL A 95 10.64 10.04 -4.71
CA VAL A 95 10.67 8.57 -4.67
C VAL A 95 9.59 7.98 -3.76
N GLY A 96 9.26 6.72 -3.99
CA GLY A 96 8.28 5.97 -3.22
C GLY A 96 6.90 6.62 -3.27
N ASP A 97 6.25 6.73 -2.12
CA ASP A 97 4.90 7.28 -1.98
C ASP A 97 4.81 8.78 -2.36
N ALA A 98 5.94 9.49 -2.41
CA ALA A 98 5.99 10.85 -2.94
C ALA A 98 5.73 10.91 -4.46
N VAL A 99 5.92 9.80 -5.18
CA VAL A 99 5.57 9.66 -6.61
C VAL A 99 4.23 8.96 -6.77
N CYS A 100 4.03 7.85 -6.06
CA CYS A 100 2.79 7.09 -6.14
C CYS A 100 2.52 6.29 -4.87
N SER A 101 1.39 6.54 -4.22
CA SER A 101 0.89 5.75 -3.11
C SER A 101 -0.19 4.78 -3.60
N PHE A 102 -0.01 3.49 -3.34
CA PHE A 102 -0.91 2.42 -3.79
C PHE A 102 -1.83 1.94 -2.67
N ASN A 103 -2.86 1.19 -3.02
CA ASN A 103 -3.58 0.36 -2.06
C ASN A 103 -2.61 -0.72 -1.53
N PRO A 104 -2.43 -0.86 -0.21
CA PRO A 104 -1.48 -1.80 0.37
C PRO A 104 -1.84 -3.29 0.15
N THR A 105 -3.04 -3.59 -0.34
CA THR A 105 -3.55 -4.96 -0.55
C THR A 105 -2.58 -5.86 -1.33
N PHE A 106 -1.83 -5.31 -2.27
CA PHE A 106 -0.90 -6.09 -3.09
C PHE A 106 0.56 -6.08 -2.60
N GLY A 107 0.89 -5.35 -1.52
CA GLY A 107 2.24 -5.35 -0.95
C GLY A 107 3.34 -4.74 -1.84
N GLN A 108 2.99 -3.86 -2.78
CA GLN A 108 3.91 -3.42 -3.85
C GLN A 108 4.71 -2.14 -3.55
N GLY A 109 4.39 -1.42 -2.47
CA GLY A 109 4.96 -0.10 -2.19
C GLY A 109 6.48 -0.11 -2.03
N MET A 110 7.01 -0.97 -1.14
CA MET A 110 8.45 -1.04 -0.88
C MET A 110 9.24 -1.51 -2.11
N ALA A 111 8.75 -2.54 -2.81
CA ALA A 111 9.38 -3.02 -4.03
C ALA A 111 9.42 -1.93 -5.12
N SER A 112 8.32 -1.17 -5.28
CA SER A 112 8.27 -0.02 -6.19
C SER A 112 9.30 1.05 -5.82
N ALA A 113 9.43 1.38 -4.53
CA ALA A 113 10.41 2.36 -4.05
C ALA A 113 11.87 1.89 -4.30
N VAL A 114 12.16 0.61 -4.08
CA VAL A 114 13.49 0.03 -4.36
C VAL A 114 13.81 0.08 -5.85
N MET A 115 12.86 -0.29 -6.71
CA MET A 115 13.05 -0.19 -8.17
C MET A 115 13.30 1.26 -8.61
N GLN A 116 12.65 2.25 -7.99
CA GLN A 116 12.92 3.66 -8.25
C GLN A 116 14.35 4.05 -7.84
N ALA A 117 14.86 3.57 -6.71
CA ALA A 117 16.23 3.82 -6.29
C ALA A 117 17.26 3.26 -7.30
N ASP A 118 16.99 2.09 -7.90
CA ASP A 118 17.83 1.53 -8.96
C ASP A 118 17.83 2.41 -10.23
N VAL A 119 16.68 2.99 -10.59
CA VAL A 119 16.62 3.99 -11.68
C VAL A 119 17.48 5.20 -11.38
N ILE A 120 17.49 5.69 -10.13
CA ILE A 120 18.37 6.81 -9.73
C ILE A 120 19.84 6.44 -9.96
N ASN A 121 20.26 5.27 -9.49
CA ASN A 121 21.63 4.78 -9.67
C ASN A 121 22.02 4.75 -11.16
N THR A 122 21.13 4.21 -12.00
CA THR A 122 21.33 4.17 -13.46
C THR A 122 21.41 5.57 -14.09
N ALA A 123 20.50 6.47 -13.73
CA ALA A 123 20.45 7.82 -14.31
C ALA A 123 21.68 8.66 -13.91
N ILE A 124 22.13 8.56 -12.65
CA ILE A 124 23.35 9.24 -12.20
C ILE A 124 24.58 8.71 -12.94
N GLY A 125 24.68 7.40 -13.18
CA GLY A 125 25.79 6.80 -13.93
C GLY A 125 25.84 7.17 -15.41
N GLN A 126 24.69 7.54 -16.02
CA GLN A 126 24.58 7.86 -17.45
C GLN A 126 24.78 9.34 -17.77
N HIS A 127 24.63 10.23 -16.78
CA HIS A 127 24.72 11.68 -16.97
C HIS A 127 26.06 12.25 -16.46
N ARG A 128 26.64 13.19 -17.22
CA ARG A 128 27.89 13.87 -16.83
C ARG A 128 27.71 14.97 -15.78
N ASN A 129 26.49 15.48 -15.63
CA ASN A 129 26.11 16.49 -14.66
C ASN A 129 24.61 16.33 -14.34
N ILE A 130 24.09 17.13 -13.41
CA ILE A 130 22.71 17.00 -12.94
C ILE A 130 21.64 17.23 -14.02
N LYS A 131 21.99 17.93 -15.11
CA LYS A 131 21.01 18.33 -16.13
C LYS A 131 20.35 17.13 -16.77
N GLY A 132 19.02 17.12 -16.75
CA GLY A 132 18.20 16.10 -17.39
C GLY A 132 18.09 14.77 -16.62
N ILE A 133 18.77 14.60 -15.48
CA ILE A 133 18.64 13.40 -14.65
C ILE A 133 17.18 13.22 -14.21
N GLY A 134 16.53 14.29 -13.73
CA GLY A 134 15.14 14.23 -13.30
C GLY A 134 14.19 13.78 -14.42
N LYS A 135 14.38 14.29 -15.63
CA LYS A 135 13.55 13.94 -16.79
C LYS A 135 13.67 12.45 -17.14
N ASP A 136 14.89 11.91 -17.21
CA ASP A 136 15.11 10.49 -17.50
C ASP A 136 14.59 9.60 -16.36
N PHE A 137 14.88 9.98 -15.11
CA PHE A 137 14.39 9.29 -13.92
C PHE A 137 12.86 9.19 -13.91
N PHE A 138 12.13 10.29 -14.02
CA PHE A 138 10.66 10.27 -13.96
C PHE A 138 10.05 9.51 -15.15
N ALA A 139 10.65 9.60 -16.34
CA ALA A 139 10.19 8.84 -17.50
C ALA A 139 10.32 7.31 -17.31
N ARG A 140 11.40 6.85 -16.68
CA ARG A 140 11.63 5.43 -16.37
C ARG A 140 10.78 4.95 -15.19
N THR A 141 10.75 5.74 -14.12
CA THR A 141 9.92 5.48 -12.92
C THR A 141 8.44 5.37 -13.28
N ALA A 142 7.93 6.18 -14.22
CA ALA A 142 6.55 6.08 -14.68
C ALA A 142 6.21 4.68 -15.23
N LYS A 143 7.13 4.03 -15.95
CA LYS A 143 6.94 2.68 -16.49
C LYS A 143 6.89 1.62 -15.39
N ILE A 144 7.74 1.75 -14.37
CA ILE A 144 7.75 0.87 -13.19
C ILE A 144 6.42 0.98 -12.44
N ILE A 145 5.91 2.21 -12.29
CA ILE A 145 4.69 2.50 -11.53
C ILE A 145 3.41 2.09 -12.30
N ASP A 146 3.44 2.01 -13.63
CA ASP A 146 2.24 1.74 -14.43
C ASP A 146 1.54 0.43 -14.08
N VAL A 147 2.30 -0.65 -13.86
CA VAL A 147 1.76 -1.96 -13.51
C VAL A 147 1.10 -1.96 -12.11
N PRO A 148 1.81 -1.60 -11.01
CA PRO A 148 1.22 -1.58 -9.68
C PRO A 148 0.06 -0.58 -9.57
N TRP A 149 0.14 0.55 -10.28
CA TRP A 149 -0.94 1.53 -10.33
C TRP A 149 -2.22 0.96 -10.93
N LYS A 150 -2.12 0.30 -12.11
CA LYS A 150 -3.27 -0.34 -12.76
C LYS A 150 -3.88 -1.42 -11.87
N LEU A 151 -3.05 -2.30 -11.29
CA LEU A 151 -3.55 -3.38 -10.44
C LEU A 151 -4.28 -2.84 -9.20
N SER A 152 -3.67 -1.87 -8.51
CA SER A 152 -4.26 -1.21 -7.34
C SER A 152 -5.61 -0.57 -7.69
N THR A 153 -5.63 0.31 -8.69
CA THR A 153 -6.84 1.07 -9.05
C THR A 153 -7.94 0.17 -9.59
N SER A 154 -7.63 -0.86 -10.38
CA SER A 154 -8.62 -1.84 -10.84
C SER A 154 -9.27 -2.59 -9.68
N GLY A 155 -8.54 -2.88 -8.61
CA GLY A 155 -9.10 -3.43 -7.37
C GLY A 155 -10.00 -2.42 -6.65
N ASP A 156 -9.54 -1.17 -6.51
CA ASP A 156 -10.28 -0.11 -5.82
C ASP A 156 -11.64 0.19 -6.48
N PHE A 157 -11.71 0.18 -7.81
CA PHE A 157 -12.95 0.46 -8.55
C PHE A 157 -14.00 -0.67 -8.47
N GLN A 158 -13.68 -1.82 -7.88
CA GLN A 158 -14.69 -2.85 -7.57
C GLN A 158 -15.60 -2.42 -6.41
N PHE A 159 -15.20 -1.43 -5.62
CA PHE A 159 -15.96 -0.90 -4.50
C PHE A 159 -16.81 0.30 -4.96
N PRO A 160 -18.16 0.27 -4.83
CA PRO A 160 -19.04 1.31 -5.36
C PRO A 160 -18.80 2.74 -4.81
N GLY A 161 -18.19 2.85 -3.63
CA GLY A 161 -17.85 4.13 -2.99
C GLY A 161 -16.60 4.82 -3.57
N THR A 162 -15.80 4.10 -4.36
CA THR A 162 -14.54 4.60 -4.93
C THR A 162 -14.81 5.63 -6.02
N ARG A 163 -14.14 6.78 -5.93
CA ARG A 163 -14.17 7.84 -6.94
C ARG A 163 -12.75 8.15 -7.42
N GLY A 164 -12.56 8.31 -8.72
CA GLY A 164 -11.29 8.70 -9.33
C GLY A 164 -11.40 10.03 -10.08
N LYS A 165 -10.23 10.64 -10.35
CA LYS A 165 -10.06 11.80 -11.23
C LYS A 165 -8.94 11.51 -12.22
#